data_AF-A0A7X6NKH1-F1
#
_entry.id   AF-A0A7X6NKH1-F1
#
_cell.length_a   1.000
_cell.length_b   1.000
_cell.length_c   1.000
_cell.angle_alpha   90.00
_cell.angle_beta   90.00
_cell.angle_gamma   90.00
#
_symmetry.space_group_name_H-M   'P 1'
#
loop_
_entity.id
_entity.type
_entity.pdbx_description
1 polymer ?
#
loop_
_entity_poly.entity_id
_entity_poly.type
_entity_poly.pdbx_seq_one_letter_code
_entity_poly.pdbx_strand_id
1 'polypeptide(L)' 'DKKQVFLINTYGIKSDYTIEMKQIIEEKSCRLLGTYGCRGYDTFGPFKLIGGIAKGRPDENDVEGAIEFFREIIQE' A
#
# COMPACT_ATOMS: atom_id res chain seq x y z
N ASP A 1 -12.98 -14.81 17.43
CA ASP A 1 -12.74 -13.47 16.84
C ASP A 1 -12.29 -13.57 15.39
N LYS A 2 -12.62 -12.58 14.56
CA LYS A 2 -12.14 -12.50 13.17
C LYS A 2 -10.64 -12.22 13.17
N LYS A 3 -9.88 -12.89 12.30
CA LYS A 3 -8.45 -12.59 12.13
C LYS A 3 -8.28 -11.16 11.63
N GLN A 4 -7.48 -10.36 12.33
CA GLN A 4 -7.15 -8.99 11.93
C GLN A 4 -6.08 -9.00 10.82
N VAL A 5 -6.28 -8.19 9.80
CA VAL A 5 -5.40 -8.07 8.63
C VAL A 5 -5.27 -6.60 8.26
N PHE A 6 -4.10 -6.18 7.81
CA PHE A 6 -3.86 -4.87 7.20
C PHE A 6 -3.12 -5.05 5.88
N LEU A 7 -3.15 -4.03 5.03
CA LEU A 7 -2.46 -4.02 3.74
C LEU A 7 -1.43 -2.89 3.69
N ILE A 8 -0.25 -3.18 3.14
CA ILE A 8 0.78 -2.21 2.79
C ILE A 8 1.21 -2.48 1.36
N ASN A 9 1.26 -1.45 0.51
CA ASN A 9 1.72 -1.59 -0.87
C ASN A 9 2.46 -0.35 -1.39
N THR A 10 3.29 -0.54 -2.41
CA THR A 10 3.76 0.55 -3.26
C THR A 10 2.93 0.58 -4.53
N TYR A 11 2.83 1.75 -5.18
CA TYR A 11 2.16 1.88 -6.46
C TYR A 11 2.84 2.87 -7.41
N GLY A 12 2.67 2.62 -8.71
CA GLY A 12 3.09 3.54 -9.77
C GLY A 12 2.21 4.78 -9.79
N ILE A 13 1.16 4.78 -10.63
CA ILE A 13 0.25 5.93 -10.76
C ILE A 13 -0.96 5.88 -9.84
N LYS A 14 -1.70 4.77 -9.84
CA LYS A 14 -2.97 4.64 -9.14
C LYS A 14 -2.73 4.11 -7.73
N SER A 15 -3.35 4.70 -6.71
CA SER A 15 -3.18 4.24 -5.32
C SER A 15 -3.98 2.97 -5.00
N ASP A 16 -5.14 2.79 -5.62
CA ASP A 16 -6.07 1.70 -5.27
C ASP A 16 -5.91 0.46 -6.18
N TYR A 17 -4.82 -0.28 -5.96
CA TYR A 17 -4.60 -1.63 -6.49
C TYR A 17 -5.05 -2.72 -5.51
N THR A 18 -5.74 -2.36 -4.43
CA THR A 18 -6.04 -3.27 -3.31
C THR A 18 -7.45 -3.85 -3.34
N ILE A 19 -8.25 -3.53 -4.36
CA ILE A 19 -9.67 -3.91 -4.46
C ILE A 19 -9.85 -5.44 -4.37
N GLU A 20 -9.10 -6.21 -5.17
CA GLU A 20 -9.19 -7.68 -5.15
C GLU A 20 -8.70 -8.27 -3.82
N MET A 21 -7.68 -7.66 -3.20
CA MET A 21 -7.22 -8.07 -1.87
C MET A 21 -8.29 -7.85 -0.81
N LYS A 22 -9.03 -6.73 -0.87
CA LYS A 22 -10.15 -6.44 0.04
C LYS A 22 -11.26 -7.49 -0.09
N GLN A 23 -11.60 -7.90 -1.31
CA GLN A 23 -12.56 -8.98 -1.58
C GLN A 23 -12.10 -10.31 -0.97
N ILE A 24 -10.84 -10.70 -1.18
CA ILE A 24 -10.28 -11.94 -0.61
C ILE A 24 -10.30 -11.91 0.93
N ILE A 25 -10.00 -10.76 1.54
CA ILE A 25 -10.03 -10.60 3.01
C ILE A 25 -11.46 -10.77 3.55
N GLU A 26 -12.45 -10.20 2.85
CA GLU A 26 -13.87 -10.37 3.17
C GLU A 26 -14.31 -11.83 3.04
N GLU A 27 -14.01 -12.48 1.91
CA GLU A 27 -14.30 -13.90 1.67
C GLU A 27 -13.69 -14.82 2.73
N LYS A 28 -12.49 -14.47 3.22
CA LYS A 28 -11.80 -15.19 4.31
C LYS A 28 -12.30 -14.83 5.71
N SER A 29 -13.39 -14.07 5.83
CA SER A 29 -13.99 -13.64 7.11
C SER A 29 -13.00 -12.94 8.04
N CYS A 30 -12.03 -12.21 7.47
CA CYS A 30 -11.06 -11.42 8.21
C CYS A 30 -11.59 -9.99 8.48
N ARG A 31 -11.04 -9.31 9.48
CA ARG A 31 -11.29 -7.88 9.73
C ARG A 31 -10.13 -7.09 9.11
N LEU A 32 -10.42 -6.31 8.07
CA LEU A 32 -9.46 -5.35 7.53
C LEU A 32 -9.35 -4.16 8.50
N LEU A 33 -8.16 -3.91 9.03
CA LEU A 33 -7.87 -2.77 9.90
C LEU A 33 -7.60 -1.50 9.12
N GLY A 34 -7.02 -1.62 7.92
CA GLY A 34 -6.73 -0.48 7.08
C GLY A 34 -5.79 -0.83 5.92
N THR A 35 -5.46 0.18 5.12
CA THR A 35 -4.56 0.05 3.97
C THR A 35 -3.66 1.27 3.90
N TYR A 36 -2.35 1.06 3.90
CA TYR A 36 -1.37 2.08 3.61
C TYR A 36 -0.75 1.85 2.23
N GLY A 37 -0.55 2.92 1.48
CA GLY A 37 0.19 2.83 0.24
C GLY A 37 0.97 4.09 -0.08
N CYS A 38 2.12 3.92 -0.72
CA CYS A 38 2.97 5.02 -1.15
C CYS A 38 3.43 4.83 -2.61
N ARG A 39 4.02 5.89 -3.18
CA ARG A 39 4.58 5.80 -4.53
C ARG A 39 5.82 4.91 -4.51
N GLY A 40 5.97 4.05 -5.53
CA GLY A 40 7.19 3.29 -5.78
C GLY A 40 7.80 3.68 -7.12
N TYR A 41 9.13 3.60 -7.23
CA TYR A 41 9.82 3.81 -8.50
C TYR A 41 9.29 2.84 -9.57
N ASP A 42 8.71 3.41 -10.62
CA ASP A 42 8.00 2.65 -11.65
C ASP A 42 8.58 2.95 -13.04
N THR A 43 9.07 1.88 -13.68
CA THR A 43 9.59 1.90 -15.06
C THR A 43 8.74 1.06 -16.00
N PHE A 44 7.50 0.71 -15.64
CA PHE A 44 6.64 -0.12 -16.46
C PHE A 44 6.16 0.64 -17.71
N GLY A 45 6.14 -0.05 -18.85
CA GLY A 45 5.63 0.48 -20.12
C GLY A 45 6.33 1.76 -20.59
N PRO A 46 5.58 2.81 -20.99
CA PRO A 46 6.15 4.04 -21.53
C PRO A 46 7.04 4.77 -20.52
N PHE A 47 6.87 4.53 -19.21
CA PHE A 47 7.69 5.17 -18.19
C PHE A 47 9.16 4.79 -18.32
N LYS A 48 9.49 3.58 -18.81
CA LYS A 48 10.89 3.18 -19.05
C LYS A 48 11.63 4.16 -19.98
N LEU A 49 10.93 4.68 -21.00
CA LEU A 49 11.53 5.55 -22.02
C LEU A 49 11.89 6.95 -21.49
N ILE A 50 11.21 7.40 -20.44
CA ILE A 50 11.51 8.66 -19.75
C ILE A 50 12.34 8.44 -18.46
N GLY A 51 12.83 7.22 -18.25
CA GLY A 51 13.64 6.82 -17.10
C GLY A 51 12.85 6.50 -15.83
N GLY A 52 11.53 6.35 -15.92
CA GLY A 52 10.62 6.00 -14.83
C GLY A 52 10.03 7.20 -14.08
N ILE A 53 8.99 6.93 -13.30
CA ILE A 53 8.28 7.88 -12.44
C ILE A 53 8.53 7.55 -10.97
N ALA A 54 8.26 8.51 -10.07
CA ALA A 54 8.44 8.34 -8.62
C ALA A 54 9.87 7.88 -8.24
N LYS A 55 10.88 8.43 -8.94
CA LYS A 55 12.29 8.23 -8.60
C LYS A 55 12.56 8.69 -7.18
N GLY A 56 13.38 7.91 -6.46
CA GLY A 56 13.69 8.18 -5.06
C GLY A 56 12.58 7.77 -4.09
N ARG A 57 11.50 7.13 -4.56
CA ARG A 57 10.41 6.61 -3.72
C ARG A 57 10.37 5.07 -3.75
N PRO A 58 10.02 4.40 -2.64
CA PRO A 58 9.70 4.98 -1.34
C PRO A 58 10.91 5.66 -0.67
N ASP A 59 10.69 6.78 0.02
CA ASP A 59 11.67 7.51 0.82
C ASP A 59 11.36 7.45 2.32
N GLU A 60 12.16 8.15 3.13
CA GLU A 60 12.01 8.19 4.59
C GLU A 60 10.61 8.64 5.04
N ASN A 61 9.96 9.58 4.31
CA ASN A 61 8.61 10.02 4.65
C ASN A 61 7.57 8.92 4.36
N ASP A 62 7.79 8.11 3.32
CA ASP A 62 6.91 6.97 3.03
C ASP A 62 7.05 5.88 4.11
N VAL A 63 8.26 5.69 4.63
CA VAL A 63 8.49 4.77 5.76
C VAL A 63 7.86 5.31 7.03
N GLU A 64 8.02 6.60 7.33
CA GLU A 64 7.40 7.25 8.48
C GLU A 64 5.86 7.16 8.42
N GLY A 65 5.27 7.39 7.24
CA GLY A 65 3.84 7.19 7.04
C GLY A 65 3.37 5.76 7.28
N ALA A 66 4.13 4.75 6.88
CA ALA A 66 3.81 3.35 7.15
C ALA A 66 3.90 3.02 8.66
N ILE A 67 4.85 3.63 9.36
CA ILE A 67 4.99 3.50 10.82
C ILE A 67 3.80 4.15 11.53
N GLU A 68 3.41 5.36 11.15
CA GLU A 68 2.22 6.04 11.72
C GLU A 68 0.96 5.23 11.47
N PHE A 69 0.75 4.74 10.25
CA PHE A 69 -0.37 3.84 9.94
C PHE A 69 -0.39 2.62 10.88
N PHE A 70 0.76 1.98 11.09
CA PHE A 70 0.83 0.82 11.98
C PHE A 70 0.50 1.21 13.44
N ARG A 71 0.97 2.37 13.91
CA ARG A 71 0.65 2.90 15.25
C ARG A 71 -0.83 3.16 15.43
N GLU A 72 -1.50 3.70 14.42
CA GLU A 72 -2.95 3.96 14.44
C GLU A 72 -3.73 2.65 14.59
N ILE A 73 -3.43 1.62 13.78
CA ILE A 73 -4.21 0.38 13.77
C ILE A 73 -3.98 -0.55 14.97
N ILE A 74 -2.92 -0.34 15.77
CA ILE A 74 -2.68 -1.10 17.01
C ILE A 74 -3.23 -0.40 18.26
N GLN A 75 -3.59 0.88 18.17
CA GLN A 75 -4.20 1.64 19.27
C GLN A 75 -5.73 1.53 19.30
N GLU A 76 -6.36 1.03 18.22
CA GLU A 76 -7.79 0.69 18.12
C GLU A 76 -8.12 -0.74 18.60
#